data_AF-A0A4S3LY41-F1
#
_entry.id   AF-A0A4S3LY41-F1
#
_cell.length_a   1.000
_cell.length_b   1.000
_cell.length_c   1.000
_cell.angle_alpha   90.00
_cell.angle_beta   90.00
_cell.angle_gamma   90.00
#
_symmetry.space_group_name_H-M   'P 1'
#
loop_
_entity.id
_entity.type
_entity.pdbx_description
1 polymer ?
#
loop_
_entity_poly.entity_id
_entity_poly.type
_entity_poly.pdbx_seq_one_letter_code
_entity_poly.pdbx_strand_id
1 'polypeptide(L)'
;MTRGKAYWDGRQVTCRCPSYDFPHRFSGGRCNGYHMAKDCFDNRLSCQHCNCLHPGGCDVVNETESPAECLYVLDFCADYQIKLPH
;
A
#
# COMPACT_ATOMS: atom_id res chain seq x y z
N MET A 1 -5.02 10.90 -13.20
CA MET A 1 -5.28 11.05 -11.75
C MET A 1 -4.84 9.76 -11.08
N THR A 2 -3.68 9.74 -10.42
CA THR A 2 -3.12 8.56 -9.73
C THR A 2 -4.01 8.15 -8.56
N ARG A 3 -4.72 7.04 -8.74
CA ARG A 3 -5.56 6.38 -7.72
C ARG A 3 -4.64 5.51 -6.85
N GLY A 4 -4.45 5.87 -5.57
CA GLY A 4 -3.58 5.11 -4.66
C GLY A 4 -2.76 5.93 -3.66
N LYS A 5 -2.72 7.27 -3.77
CA LYS A 5 -1.88 8.09 -2.90
C LYS A 5 -2.48 8.24 -1.50
N ALA A 6 -1.95 7.51 -0.54
CA ALA A 6 -2.04 7.90 0.85
C ALA A 6 -1.20 9.17 1.07
N TYR A 7 -1.66 10.07 1.92
CA TYR A 7 -0.99 11.34 2.22
C TYR A 7 -1.30 11.80 3.65
N TRP A 8 -0.43 12.62 4.21
CA TRP A 8 -0.67 13.30 5.47
C TRP A 8 -1.59 14.51 5.26
N ASP A 9 -2.72 14.56 5.97
CA ASP A 9 -3.68 15.67 5.88
C ASP A 9 -3.52 16.74 6.97
N GLY A 10 -2.45 16.66 7.78
CA GLY A 10 -2.23 17.51 8.94
C GLY A 10 -2.66 16.88 10.27
N ARG A 11 -3.44 15.79 10.25
CA ARG A 11 -3.96 15.12 11.44
C ARG A 11 -3.79 13.60 11.41
N GLN A 12 -3.96 12.99 10.25
CA GLN A 12 -3.82 11.55 10.06
C GLN A 12 -3.33 11.25 8.63
N VAL A 13 -2.91 10.01 8.39
CA VAL A 13 -2.71 9.54 7.03
C VAL A 13 -4.06 9.17 6.43
N THR A 14 -4.43 9.91 5.38
CA THR A 14 -5.66 9.73 4.62
C THR A 14 -5.34 9.10 3.26
N CYS A 15 -6.14 8.13 2.85
CA CYS A 15 -6.05 7.39 1.62
C CYS A 15 -7.25 7.68 0.71
N ARG A 16 -7.02 7.61 -0.60
CA ARG A 16 -8.05 7.72 -1.65
C ARG A 16 -8.00 6.53 -2.60
N CYS A 17 -7.65 5.35 -2.08
CA CYS A 17 -7.68 4.13 -2.88
C CYS A 17 -9.13 3.73 -3.21
N PRO A 18 -9.34 2.89 -4.24
CA PRO A 18 -10.67 2.41 -4.64
C PRO A 18 -11.42 1.55 -3.61
N SER A 19 -10.84 1.27 -2.44
CA SER A 19 -11.51 0.52 -1.36
C SER A 19 -12.78 1.23 -0.85
N TYR A 20 -12.84 2.56 -1.00
CA TYR A 20 -13.97 3.42 -0.65
C TYR A 20 -14.09 4.59 -1.63
N ASP A 21 -15.32 5.09 -1.83
CA ASP A 21 -15.60 6.25 -2.71
C ASP A 21 -15.32 7.61 -2.04
N PHE A 22 -14.83 7.62 -0.79
CA PHE A 22 -14.52 8.82 -0.01
C PHE A 22 -13.09 8.75 0.57
N PRO A 23 -12.45 9.90 0.85
CA PRO A 23 -11.18 9.93 1.57
C PRO A 23 -11.31 9.29 2.96
N HIS A 24 -10.50 8.30 3.25
CA HIS A 24 -10.60 7.48 4.46
C HIS A 24 -9.25 7.36 5.14
N ARG A 25 -9.24 6.96 6.42
CA ARG A 25 -7.99 6.69 7.13
C ARG A 25 -7.24 5.54 6.44
N PHE A 26 -5.95 5.72 6.17
CA PHE A 26 -5.10 4.62 5.69
C PHE A 26 -5.05 3.49 6.73
N SER A 27 -4.95 2.24 6.26
CA SER A 27 -5.08 1.02 7.08
C SER A 27 -6.44 0.86 7.80
N GLY A 28 -7.49 1.56 7.36
CA GLY A 28 -8.84 1.47 7.93
C GLY A 28 -9.79 0.57 7.13
N GLY A 29 -10.39 -0.41 7.80
CA GLY A 29 -11.42 -1.27 7.22
C GLY A 29 -10.91 -2.06 6.00
N ARG A 30 -11.47 -1.79 4.82
CA ARG A 30 -11.08 -2.42 3.53
C ARG A 30 -9.77 -1.88 2.95
N CYS A 31 -9.28 -0.74 3.44
CA CYS A 31 -7.98 -0.22 3.04
C CYS A 31 -6.91 -0.85 3.92
N ASN A 32 -6.11 -1.75 3.35
CA ASN A 32 -5.03 -2.48 4.06
C ASN A 32 -3.64 -2.19 3.48
N GLY A 33 -3.52 -1.23 2.55
CA GLY A 33 -2.26 -0.93 1.86
C GLY A 33 -2.06 -1.68 0.54
N TYR A 34 -2.93 -2.63 0.16
CA TYR A 34 -2.85 -3.34 -1.13
C TYR A 34 -2.72 -2.39 -2.33
N HIS A 35 -3.59 -1.38 -2.43
CA HIS A 35 -3.57 -0.45 -3.55
C HIS A 35 -2.30 0.40 -3.62
N MET A 36 -1.63 0.61 -2.48
CA MET A 36 -0.34 1.29 -2.44
C MET A 36 0.77 0.37 -2.98
N ALA A 37 0.78 -0.91 -2.57
CA ALA A 37 1.68 -1.91 -3.13
C ALA A 37 1.48 -2.05 -4.66
N LYS A 38 0.21 -2.09 -5.10
CA LYS A 38 -0.14 -2.14 -6.53
C LYS A 38 0.36 -0.92 -7.30
N ASP A 39 0.16 0.29 -6.78
CA ASP A 39 0.64 1.52 -7.43
C ASP A 39 2.19 1.52 -7.51
N CYS A 40 2.88 1.06 -6.47
CA CYS A 40 4.34 0.89 -6.49
C CYS A 40 4.80 -0.10 -7.57
N PHE A 41 4.12 -1.25 -7.68
CA PHE A 41 4.41 -2.28 -8.67
C PHE A 41 4.16 -1.81 -10.11
N ASP A 42 2.99 -1.21 -10.37
CA ASP A 42 2.60 -0.72 -11.69
C ASP A 42 3.57 0.38 -12.19
N ASN A 43 4.06 1.24 -11.29
CA ASN A 43 5.02 2.31 -11.60
C ASN A 43 6.49 1.87 -11.46
N ARG A 44 6.76 0.61 -11.07
CA ARG A 44 8.10 0.02 -10.88
C ARG A 44 9.04 0.86 -10.00
N LEU A 45 8.49 1.52 -8.97
CA LEU A 45 9.23 2.50 -8.18
C LEU A 45 10.30 1.86 -7.29
N SER A 46 9.99 0.71 -6.65
CA SER A 46 10.90 0.07 -5.68
C SER A 46 10.84 -1.46 -5.65
N CYS A 47 10.45 -2.13 -6.75
CA CYS A 47 10.22 -3.58 -6.74
C CYS A 47 11.41 -4.46 -7.15
N GLN A 48 12.47 -3.91 -7.78
CA GLN A 48 13.50 -4.71 -8.47
C GLN A 48 14.25 -5.72 -7.59
N HIS A 49 14.33 -5.47 -6.28
CA HIS A 49 14.96 -6.35 -5.30
C HIS A 49 13.99 -6.74 -4.16
N CYS A 50 12.69 -6.73 -4.44
CA CYS A 50 11.67 -7.06 -3.45
C CYS A 50 11.47 -8.58 -3.36
N ASN A 51 11.41 -9.11 -2.13
CA ASN A 51 11.18 -10.53 -1.87
C ASN A 51 9.82 -11.04 -2.41
N CYS A 52 8.84 -10.16 -2.52
CA CYS A 52 7.53 -10.50 -3.09
C CYS A 52 7.53 -10.46 -4.62
N LEU A 53 8.61 -10.05 -5.29
CA LEU A 53 8.68 -9.98 -6.75
C LEU A 53 9.21 -11.30 -7.32
N HIS A 54 8.32 -12.04 -7.99
CA HIS A 54 8.62 -13.30 -8.67
C HIS A 54 8.43 -13.17 -10.19
N PRO A 55 8.89 -14.15 -11.00
CA PRO A 55 8.68 -14.15 -12.46
C PRO A 55 7.19 -14.04 -12.86
N GLY A 56 6.26 -14.46 -12.00
CA GLY A 56 4.81 -14.37 -12.19
C GLY A 56 4.16 -13.07 -11.67
N GLY A 57 4.94 -12.11 -11.17
CA GLY A 57 4.43 -10.84 -10.62
C GLY A 57 4.76 -10.64 -9.15
N CYS A 58 4.07 -9.70 -8.52
CA CYS A 58 4.23 -9.42 -7.09
C CYS A 58 3.20 -10.21 -6.28
N ASP A 59 3.63 -10.99 -5.29
CA ASP A 59 2.77 -11.83 -4.46
C ASP A 59 1.68 -11.03 -3.73
N VAL A 60 2.03 -9.82 -3.28
CA VAL A 60 1.08 -8.90 -2.64
C VAL A 60 0.04 -8.41 -3.65
N VAL A 61 0.45 -8.11 -4.89
CA VAL A 61 -0.46 -7.64 -5.96
C VAL A 61 -1.34 -8.77 -6.48
N ASN A 62 -0.79 -9.99 -6.48
CA ASN A 62 -1.48 -11.23 -6.81
C ASN A 62 -2.35 -11.75 -5.64
N GLU A 63 -2.42 -11.02 -4.52
CA GLU A 63 -3.20 -11.36 -3.33
C GLU A 63 -2.83 -12.71 -2.70
N THR A 64 -1.62 -13.22 -2.95
CA THR A 64 -1.09 -14.43 -2.32
C THR A 64 -0.38 -14.13 -1.00
N GLU A 65 0.07 -12.89 -0.81
CA GLU A 65 0.70 -12.40 0.42
C GLU A 65 0.04 -11.11 0.92
N SER A 66 0.20 -10.84 2.23
CA SER A 66 -0.35 -9.64 2.86
C SER A 66 0.39 -8.37 2.43
N PRO A 67 -0.27 -7.20 2.33
CA PRO A 67 0.42 -5.91 2.21
C PRO A 67 1.45 -5.64 3.32
N ALA A 68 1.35 -6.33 4.46
CA ALA A 68 2.35 -6.31 5.53
C ALA A 68 3.69 -6.95 5.13
N GLU A 69 3.76 -7.72 4.04
CA GLU A 69 5.01 -8.26 3.48
C GLU A 69 5.66 -7.32 2.45
N CYS A 70 4.96 -6.25 2.04
CA CYS A 70 5.48 -5.29 1.07
C CYS A 70 6.37 -4.24 1.74
N LEU A 71 7.68 -4.27 1.47
CA LEU A 71 8.65 -3.29 2.00
C LEU A 71 8.23 -1.83 1.74
N TYR A 72 7.70 -1.52 0.55
CA TYR A 72 7.24 -0.17 0.24
C TYR A 72 6.08 0.29 1.14
N VAL A 73 5.16 -0.62 1.47
CA VAL A 73 4.05 -0.32 2.38
C VAL A 73 4.56 -0.22 3.81
N LEU A 74 5.48 -1.09 4.22
CA LEU A 74 6.09 -1.07 5.55
C LEU A 74 6.89 0.22 5.80
N ASP A 75 7.73 0.64 4.86
CA ASP A 75 8.49 1.89 4.94
C ASP A 75 7.54 3.09 5.12
N PHE A 76 6.50 3.16 4.30
CA PHE A 76 5.47 4.19 4.43
C PHE A 76 4.77 4.14 5.79
N CYS A 77 4.43 2.94 6.29
CA CYS A 77 3.82 2.79 7.61
C CYS A 77 4.78 3.22 8.73
N ALA A 78 6.08 2.93 8.60
CA ALA A 78 7.08 3.34 9.57
C ALA A 78 7.24 4.86 9.62
N ASP A 79 7.32 5.53 8.46
CA ASP A 79 7.44 6.99 8.35
C ASP A 79 6.30 7.74 9.05
N TYR A 80 5.09 7.18 8.99
CA TYR A 80 3.89 7.78 9.58
C TYR A 80 3.39 7.08 10.85
N GLN A 81 4.18 6.17 11.43
CA GLN A 81 3.85 5.43 12.66
C GLN A 81 2.50 4.69 12.61
N ILE A 82 2.15 4.15 11.46
CA ILE A 82 0.94 3.36 11.23
C ILE A 82 1.18 1.90 11.62
N LYS A 83 0.22 1.29 12.31
CA LYS A 83 0.20 -0.15 12.56
C LYS A 83 -0.78 -0.81 11.60
N LEU A 84 -0.27 -1.67 10.71
CA LEU A 84 -1.12 -2.49 9.85
C LEU A 84 -1.84 -3.54 10.71
N PRO A 85 -3.13 -3.82 10.42
CA PRO A 85 -3.79 -4.97 11.01
C PRO A 85 -3.12 -6.25 10.46
N HIS A 86 -2.77 -7.16 11.37
CA HIS A 86 -2.27 -8.50 11.04
C HIS A 86 -3.31 -9.31 10.28
#